data_AF-A0A084H281-F1
#
_entry.id   AF-A0A084H281-F1
#
_cell.length_a   1.000
_cell.length_b   1.000
_cell.length_c   1.000
_cell.angle_alpha   90.00
_cell.angle_beta   90.00
_cell.angle_gamma   90.00
#
_symmetry.space_group_name_H-M   'P 1'
#
loop_
_entity.id
_entity.type
_entity.pdbx_description
1 polymer ?
#
loop_
_entity_poly.entity_id
_entity_poly.type
_entity_poly.pdbx_seq_one_letter_code
_entity_poly.pdbx_strand_id
1 'polypeptide(L)'
;MNNMKRTKAIVLSIIISLLVFPIALGFETRGNLLMEYARNFVFCTMYGGPFLLIAGVPVHLLAGFIVEKSKRFKLTVSFLIHILPAAIIGFALFGEAGFLIGIPVISASVFFAADALIYRRVSHPVKIAGVVLVPALIYVLMCIPQLIQKAEFQAIQNEPEPKAELTVNEETSPIRLSTCWDSDDSSGCPIDREPYLLPTDDVGVREFQVDGEAFAELNFLNTDRSFTLEVYYLTDQGVEQINTDQNGFTLPDGIKEQVIKGTATMDNSQKVSFTFGIRNGNR
;
A
#
# COMPACT_ATOMS: atom_id res chain seq x y z
N MET A 1 -32.78 37.25 -6.64
CA MET A 1 -31.86 36.12 -6.87
C MET A 1 -32.71 34.87 -7.13
N ASN A 2 -32.47 34.10 -8.21
CA ASN A 2 -33.44 33.09 -8.63
C ASN A 2 -33.24 31.76 -7.88
N ASN A 3 -33.99 31.57 -6.78
CA ASN A 3 -33.95 30.39 -5.91
C ASN A 3 -34.02 29.07 -6.69
N MET A 4 -34.78 29.05 -7.80
CA MET A 4 -34.92 27.87 -8.66
C MET A 4 -33.58 27.41 -9.28
N LYS A 5 -32.69 28.34 -9.65
CA LYS A 5 -31.38 27.97 -10.27
C LYS A 5 -30.46 27.30 -9.25
N ARG A 6 -30.49 27.79 -8.01
CA ARG A 6 -29.66 27.27 -6.91
C ARG A 6 -30.10 25.87 -6.51
N THR A 7 -31.41 25.66 -6.35
CA THR A 7 -31.96 24.33 -6.08
C THR A 7 -31.62 23.34 -7.19
N LYS A 8 -31.71 23.75 -8.47
CA LYS A 8 -31.31 22.91 -9.61
C LYS A 8 -29.83 22.51 -9.56
N ALA A 9 -28.93 23.44 -9.25
CA ALA A 9 -27.51 23.15 -9.14
C ALA A 9 -27.22 22.14 -8.01
N ILE A 10 -27.86 22.32 -6.85
CA ILE A 10 -27.71 21.40 -5.70
C ILE A 10 -28.21 19.99 -6.06
N VAL A 11 -29.44 19.87 -6.55
CA VAL A 11 -30.05 18.58 -6.87
C VAL A 11 -29.23 17.85 -7.93
N LEU A 12 -28.80 18.55 -8.98
CA LEU A 12 -27.98 17.93 -10.02
C LEU A 12 -26.61 17.51 -9.49
N SER A 13 -26.00 18.30 -8.60
CA SER A 13 -24.70 17.95 -8.00
C SER A 13 -24.79 16.66 -7.18
N ILE A 14 -25.88 16.50 -6.42
CA ILE A 14 -26.14 15.28 -5.65
C ILE A 14 -26.32 14.09 -6.58
N ILE A 15 -27.19 14.21 -7.59
CA ILE A 15 -27.44 13.13 -8.55
C ILE A 15 -26.15 12.71 -9.26
N ILE A 16 -25.39 13.67 -9.80
CA ILE A 16 -24.14 13.38 -10.50
C ILE A 16 -23.12 12.76 -9.53
N SER A 17 -22.97 13.28 -8.31
CA SER A 17 -22.05 12.71 -7.32
C SER A 17 -22.40 11.25 -7.02
N LEU A 18 -23.69 10.94 -6.80
CA LEU A 18 -24.15 9.58 -6.53
C LEU A 18 -23.98 8.63 -7.73
N LEU A 19 -24.09 9.13 -8.96
CA LEU A 19 -23.83 8.33 -10.16
C LEU A 19 -22.34 8.06 -10.40
N VAL A 20 -21.47 8.98 -9.94
CA VAL A 20 -20.01 8.89 -10.11
C VAL A 20 -19.36 8.02 -9.01
N PHE A 21 -19.86 8.06 -7.77
CA PHE A 21 -19.26 7.31 -6.66
C PHE A 21 -19.07 5.81 -6.90
N PRO A 22 -20.01 5.06 -7.51
CA PRO A 22 -19.81 3.65 -7.81
C PRO A 22 -18.64 3.39 -8.74
N ILE A 23 -18.40 4.30 -9.70
CA ILE A 23 -17.24 4.25 -10.60
C ILE A 23 -15.98 4.57 -9.80
N ALA A 24 -16.06 5.57 -8.93
CA ALA A 24 -14.93 6.01 -8.13
C ALA A 24 -14.44 4.95 -7.13
N LEU A 25 -15.33 4.11 -6.59
CA LEU A 25 -15.00 2.97 -5.73
C LEU A 25 -14.39 1.78 -6.47
N GLY A 26 -14.51 1.74 -7.79
CA GLY A 26 -14.04 0.63 -8.61
C GLY A 26 -14.96 -0.59 -8.62
N PHE A 27 -14.57 -1.59 -9.40
CA PHE A 27 -15.24 -2.88 -9.56
C PHE A 27 -14.25 -3.98 -9.20
N GLU A 28 -14.58 -4.80 -8.20
CA GLU A 28 -13.77 -5.88 -7.66
C GLU A 28 -13.83 -7.14 -8.54
N THR A 29 -14.95 -7.36 -9.25
CA THR A 29 -15.17 -8.60 -9.98
C THR A 29 -15.27 -8.40 -11.50
N ARG A 30 -14.71 -9.33 -12.28
CA ARG A 30 -14.96 -9.47 -13.73
C ARG A 30 -16.36 -10.06 -14.04
N GLY A 31 -17.29 -9.96 -13.09
CA GLY A 31 -18.66 -10.47 -13.22
C GLY A 31 -19.57 -9.49 -13.98
N ASN A 32 -20.87 -9.52 -13.66
CA ASN A 32 -21.84 -8.61 -14.25
C ASN A 32 -21.65 -7.18 -13.71
N LEU A 33 -20.92 -6.36 -14.47
CA LEU A 33 -20.60 -4.95 -14.15
C LEU A 33 -21.84 -4.14 -13.77
N LEU A 34 -23.00 -4.40 -14.37
CA LEU A 34 -24.23 -3.66 -14.08
C LEU A 34 -24.76 -3.98 -12.68
N MET A 35 -24.69 -5.25 -12.27
CA MET A 35 -25.10 -5.67 -10.93
C MET A 35 -24.17 -5.08 -9.86
N GLU A 36 -22.87 -5.06 -10.13
CA GLU A 36 -21.88 -4.50 -9.23
C GLU A 36 -22.02 -2.97 -9.11
N TYR A 37 -22.22 -2.29 -10.25
CA TYR A 37 -22.57 -0.87 -10.26
C TYR A 37 -23.84 -0.59 -9.47
N ALA A 38 -24.90 -1.38 -9.66
CA ALA A 38 -26.16 -1.20 -8.94
C ALA A 38 -25.97 -1.40 -7.42
N ARG A 39 -25.22 -2.42 -7.00
CA ARG A 39 -24.87 -2.66 -5.60
C ARG A 39 -24.12 -1.46 -5.00
N ASN A 40 -23.06 -1.02 -5.67
CA ASN A 40 -22.24 0.10 -5.23
C ASN A 40 -23.05 1.41 -5.23
N PHE A 41 -23.96 1.60 -6.19
CA PHE A 41 -24.89 2.73 -6.25
C PHE A 41 -25.83 2.78 -5.05
N VAL A 42 -26.44 1.65 -4.68
CA VAL A 42 -27.29 1.56 -3.48
C VAL A 42 -26.49 1.90 -2.23
N PHE A 43 -25.30 1.30 -2.07
CA PHE A 43 -24.41 1.58 -0.95
C PHE A 43 -24.03 3.06 -0.88
N CYS A 44 -23.55 3.64 -1.98
CA CYS A 44 -23.17 5.05 -2.07
C CYS A 44 -24.35 5.99 -1.78
N THR A 45 -25.54 5.63 -2.22
CA THR A 45 -26.75 6.43 -1.97
C THR A 45 -27.14 6.41 -0.50
N MET A 46 -27.09 5.24 0.15
CA MET A 46 -27.44 5.09 1.57
C MET A 46 -26.46 5.82 2.49
N TYR A 47 -25.16 5.69 2.25
CA TYR A 47 -24.13 6.24 3.14
C TYR A 47 -23.60 7.60 2.70
N GLY A 48 -23.40 7.79 1.39
CA GLY A 48 -22.91 9.05 0.83
C GLY A 48 -23.99 10.12 0.71
N GLY A 49 -25.23 9.74 0.37
CA GLY A 49 -26.35 10.68 0.19
C GLY A 49 -26.58 11.61 1.40
N PRO A 50 -26.72 11.08 2.64
CA PRO A 50 -26.85 11.90 3.84
C PRO A 50 -25.66 12.85 4.05
N PHE A 51 -24.44 12.39 3.77
CA PHE A 51 -23.24 13.21 3.89
C PHE A 51 -23.24 14.38 2.89
N LEU A 52 -23.68 14.16 1.64
CA LEU A 52 -23.85 15.23 0.66
C LEU A 52 -24.85 16.28 1.11
N LEU A 53 -25.92 15.87 1.78
CA LEU A 53 -26.94 16.79 2.31
C LEU A 53 -26.42 17.61 3.50
N ILE A 54 -25.69 16.98 4.42
CA ILE A 54 -25.21 17.61 5.66
C ILE A 54 -23.97 18.48 5.42
N ALA A 55 -23.04 18.06 4.56
CA ALA A 55 -21.79 18.78 4.33
C ALA A 55 -21.77 19.48 2.96
N GLY A 56 -22.13 18.77 1.89
CA GLY A 56 -22.06 19.30 0.52
C GLY A 56 -22.99 20.49 0.28
N VAL A 57 -24.26 20.38 0.69
CA VAL A 57 -25.24 21.46 0.50
C VAL A 57 -24.85 22.73 1.26
N PRO A 58 -24.52 22.72 2.56
CA PRO A 58 -24.10 23.93 3.26
C PRO A 58 -22.87 24.59 2.66
N VAL A 59 -21.85 23.81 2.26
CA VAL A 59 -20.65 24.34 1.60
C VAL A 59 -21.01 25.02 0.28
N HIS A 60 -21.85 24.40 -0.54
CA HIS A 60 -22.32 24.99 -1.79
C HIS A 60 -23.11 26.28 -1.57
N LEU A 61 -23.98 26.31 -0.55
CA LEU A 61 -24.70 27.52 -0.18
C LEU A 61 -23.73 28.64 0.24
N LEU A 62 -22.75 28.31 1.08
CA LEU A 62 -21.73 29.25 1.55
C LEU A 62 -20.87 29.79 0.39
N ALA A 63 -20.45 28.94 -0.54
CA ALA A 63 -19.73 29.34 -1.74
C ALA A 63 -20.53 30.33 -2.59
N GLY A 64 -21.84 30.10 -2.75
CA GLY A 64 -22.74 31.04 -3.41
C GLY A 64 -22.66 32.44 -2.77
N PHE A 65 -22.79 32.51 -1.44
CA PHE A 65 -22.79 33.76 -0.68
C PHE A 65 -21.44 34.49 -0.71
N ILE A 66 -20.33 33.79 -0.46
CA ILE A 66 -19.00 34.40 -0.39
C ILE A 66 -18.58 34.93 -1.76
N VAL A 67 -18.79 34.16 -2.82
CA VAL A 67 -18.32 34.54 -4.15
C VAL A 67 -19.16 35.69 -4.74
N GLU A 68 -20.42 35.84 -4.35
CA GLU A 68 -21.22 37.02 -4.70
C GLU A 68 -20.60 38.32 -4.17
N LYS A 69 -20.01 38.27 -2.97
CA LYS A 69 -19.29 39.40 -2.37
C LYS A 69 -17.91 39.64 -2.98
N SER A 70 -17.36 38.66 -3.72
CA SER A 70 -16.05 38.79 -4.34
C SER A 70 -16.11 39.60 -5.65
N LYS A 71 -15.19 40.57 -5.78
CA LYS A 71 -15.08 41.42 -6.99
C LYS A 71 -14.26 40.78 -8.11
N ARG A 72 -13.33 39.87 -7.79
CA ARG A 72 -12.40 39.24 -8.74
C ARG A 72 -12.24 37.74 -8.45
N PHE A 73 -11.73 36.99 -9.42
CA PHE A 73 -11.39 35.56 -9.27
C PHE A 73 -12.55 34.67 -8.77
N LYS A 74 -13.79 35.00 -9.14
CA LYS A 74 -14.99 34.31 -8.65
C LYS A 74 -14.93 32.79 -8.82
N LEU A 75 -14.38 32.33 -9.94
CA LEU A 75 -14.22 30.90 -10.22
C LEU A 75 -13.22 30.24 -9.25
N THR A 76 -12.04 30.85 -9.08
CA THR A 76 -11.01 30.36 -8.15
C THR A 76 -11.50 30.36 -6.71
N VAL A 77 -12.18 31.43 -6.27
CA VAL A 77 -12.74 31.50 -4.91
C VAL A 77 -13.79 30.40 -4.72
N SER A 78 -14.67 30.17 -5.70
CA SER A 78 -15.64 29.07 -5.62
C SER A 78 -14.95 27.71 -5.53
N PHE A 79 -13.92 27.47 -6.35
CA PHE A 79 -13.14 26.24 -6.32
C PHE A 79 -12.54 25.98 -4.93
N LEU A 80 -11.86 26.98 -4.34
CA LEU A 80 -11.22 26.82 -3.03
C LEU A 80 -12.22 26.52 -1.90
N ILE A 81 -13.39 27.16 -1.91
CA ILE A 81 -14.43 26.94 -0.89
C ILE A 81 -15.01 25.54 -0.98
N HIS A 82 -15.10 24.96 -2.17
CA HIS A 82 -15.56 23.58 -2.32
C HIS A 82 -14.45 22.58 -1.96
N ILE A 83 -13.28 22.73 -2.56
CA ILE A 83 -12.22 21.69 -2.54
C ILE A 83 -11.46 21.64 -1.22
N LEU A 84 -11.05 22.78 -0.64
CA LEU A 84 -10.21 22.76 0.57
C LEU A 84 -10.93 22.13 1.77
N PRO A 85 -12.18 22.51 2.11
CA PRO A 85 -12.88 21.87 3.22
C PRO A 85 -13.10 20.37 2.96
N ALA A 86 -13.40 19.98 1.72
CA ALA A 86 -13.58 18.57 1.37
C ALA A 86 -12.30 17.76 1.54
N ALA A 87 -11.14 18.31 1.15
CA ALA A 87 -9.84 17.67 1.36
C ALA A 87 -9.51 17.54 2.86
N ILE A 88 -9.76 18.58 3.66
CA ILE A 88 -9.54 18.55 5.11
C ILE A 88 -10.42 17.50 5.77
N ILE A 89 -11.72 17.47 5.43
CA ILE A 89 -12.65 16.48 5.98
C ILE A 89 -12.27 15.06 5.52
N GLY A 90 -11.90 14.90 4.25
CA GLY A 90 -11.43 13.63 3.73
C GLY A 90 -10.22 13.11 4.50
N PHE A 91 -9.21 13.97 4.72
CA PHE A 91 -8.03 13.60 5.50
C PHE A 91 -8.37 13.29 6.97
N ALA A 92 -9.23 14.09 7.60
CA ALA A 92 -9.62 13.90 8.99
C ALA A 92 -10.41 12.59 9.23
N LEU A 93 -11.21 12.16 8.25
CA LEU A 93 -12.03 10.95 8.36
C LEU A 93 -11.33 9.69 7.83
N PHE A 94 -10.43 9.83 6.85
CA PHE A 94 -9.88 8.71 6.08
C PHE A 94 -8.35 8.76 5.94
N GLY A 95 -7.64 9.44 6.85
CA GLY A 95 -6.19 9.63 6.77
C GLY A 95 -5.39 8.34 6.57
N GLU A 96 -5.84 7.23 7.17
CA GLU A 96 -5.21 5.91 7.04
C GLU A 96 -5.57 5.18 5.72
N ALA A 97 -6.68 5.58 5.09
CA ALA A 97 -7.18 5.01 3.84
C ALA A 97 -7.14 6.08 2.74
N GLY A 98 -5.93 6.38 2.25
CA GLY A 98 -5.66 7.49 1.32
C GLY A 98 -6.59 7.57 0.10
N PHE A 99 -7.02 6.42 -0.43
CA PHE A 99 -8.00 6.36 -1.52
C PHE A 99 -9.37 6.96 -1.16
N LEU A 100 -9.85 6.74 0.07
CA LEU A 100 -11.14 7.23 0.54
C LEU A 100 -11.15 8.75 0.78
N ILE A 101 -9.99 9.36 1.04
CA ILE A 101 -9.83 10.83 1.19
C ILE A 101 -10.38 11.57 -0.02
N GLY A 102 -10.20 11.02 -1.21
CA GLY A 102 -10.55 11.72 -2.43
C GLY A 102 -12.02 11.64 -2.82
N ILE A 103 -12.83 10.77 -2.18
CA ILE A 103 -14.28 10.70 -2.43
C ILE A 103 -14.99 12.04 -2.11
N PRO A 104 -14.78 12.65 -0.92
CA PRO A 104 -15.26 14.01 -0.65
C PRO A 104 -14.78 15.05 -1.67
N VAL A 105 -13.52 14.95 -2.12
CA VAL A 105 -12.91 15.91 -3.05
C VAL A 105 -13.54 15.81 -4.43
N ILE A 106 -13.80 14.60 -4.93
CA ILE A 106 -14.54 14.37 -6.18
C ILE A 106 -15.94 14.98 -6.07
N SER A 107 -16.67 14.72 -5.00
CA SER A 107 -18.01 15.31 -4.87
C SER A 107 -17.98 16.83 -4.83
N ALA A 108 -17.06 17.41 -4.06
CA ALA A 108 -16.89 18.86 -4.01
C ALA A 108 -16.57 19.46 -5.38
N SER A 109 -15.80 18.75 -6.21
CA SER A 109 -15.52 19.18 -7.59
C SER A 109 -16.76 19.16 -8.49
N VAL A 110 -17.68 18.21 -8.29
CA VAL A 110 -18.98 18.15 -8.98
C VAL A 110 -19.86 19.33 -8.55
N PHE A 111 -19.93 19.63 -7.25
CA PHE A 111 -20.66 20.79 -6.73
C PHE A 111 -20.09 22.11 -7.24
N PHE A 112 -18.77 22.23 -7.33
CA PHE A 112 -18.09 23.37 -7.96
C PHE A 112 -18.46 23.49 -9.44
N ALA A 113 -18.45 22.39 -10.19
CA ALA A 113 -18.78 22.40 -11.61
C ALA A 113 -20.23 22.83 -11.85
N ALA A 114 -21.16 22.30 -11.06
CA ALA A 114 -22.56 22.71 -11.12
C ALA A 114 -22.76 24.18 -10.73
N ASP A 115 -22.09 24.68 -9.69
CA ASP A 115 -22.10 26.11 -9.32
C ASP A 115 -21.63 26.98 -10.49
N ALA A 116 -20.49 26.65 -11.09
CA ALA A 116 -19.90 27.41 -12.17
C ALA A 116 -20.78 27.42 -13.44
N LEU A 117 -21.34 26.27 -13.83
CA LEU A 117 -22.09 26.13 -15.08
C LEU A 117 -23.55 26.58 -14.96
N ILE A 118 -24.24 26.18 -13.89
CA ILE A 118 -25.69 26.40 -13.75
C ILE A 118 -25.98 27.72 -13.04
N TYR A 119 -25.30 27.96 -11.92
CA TYR A 119 -25.56 29.14 -11.10
C TYR A 119 -24.88 30.39 -11.67
N ARG A 120 -23.57 30.30 -11.94
CA ARG A 120 -22.77 31.44 -12.43
C ARG A 120 -22.77 31.62 -13.94
N ARG A 121 -23.17 30.59 -14.70
CA ARG A 121 -23.23 30.62 -16.17
C ARG A 121 -21.92 31.06 -16.80
N VAL A 122 -20.82 30.40 -16.43
CA VAL A 122 -19.57 30.55 -17.16
C VAL A 122 -19.84 30.23 -18.64
N SER A 123 -19.62 31.21 -19.52
CA SER A 123 -19.94 31.12 -20.95
C SER A 123 -18.71 30.96 -21.84
N HIS A 124 -17.53 31.32 -21.35
CA HIS A 124 -16.31 31.25 -22.15
C HIS A 124 -15.87 29.78 -22.33
N PRO A 125 -15.67 29.30 -23.57
CA PRO A 125 -15.49 27.88 -23.86
C PRO A 125 -14.30 27.25 -23.13
N VAL A 126 -13.16 27.93 -23.09
CA VAL A 126 -11.96 27.47 -22.36
C VAL A 126 -12.23 27.29 -20.86
N LYS A 127 -13.03 28.19 -20.26
CA LYS A 127 -13.36 28.11 -18.83
C LYS A 127 -14.36 26.99 -18.56
N ILE A 128 -15.31 26.77 -19.46
CA ILE A 128 -16.25 25.64 -19.39
C ILE A 128 -15.46 24.33 -19.45
N ALA A 129 -14.56 24.19 -20.41
CA ALA A 129 -13.72 23.00 -20.54
C ALA A 129 -12.91 22.76 -19.26
N GLY A 130 -12.26 23.80 -18.74
CA GLY A 130 -11.53 23.72 -17.47
C GLY A 130 -12.42 23.21 -16.32
N VAL A 131 -13.60 23.80 -16.14
CA VAL A 131 -14.56 23.42 -15.08
C VAL A 131 -15.05 21.97 -15.21
N VAL A 132 -15.38 21.54 -16.42
CA VAL A 132 -15.88 20.17 -16.68
C VAL A 132 -14.77 19.13 -16.49
N LEU A 133 -13.52 19.47 -16.78
CA LEU A 133 -12.38 18.57 -16.64
C LEU A 133 -11.91 18.41 -15.19
N VAL A 134 -12.22 19.35 -14.28
CA VAL A 134 -11.74 19.30 -12.88
C VAL A 134 -12.09 17.96 -12.18
N PRO A 135 -13.35 17.47 -12.17
CA PRO A 135 -13.67 16.20 -11.52
C PRO A 135 -12.92 15.01 -12.11
N ALA A 136 -12.76 14.98 -13.44
CA ALA A 136 -12.03 13.92 -14.13
C ALA A 136 -10.53 13.95 -13.78
N LEU A 137 -9.93 15.15 -13.72
CA LEU A 137 -8.54 15.32 -13.34
C LEU A 137 -8.28 14.88 -11.90
N ILE A 138 -9.15 15.27 -10.96
CA ILE A 138 -9.06 14.85 -9.55
C ILE A 138 -9.15 13.32 -9.45
N TYR A 139 -10.11 12.71 -10.16
CA TYR A 139 -10.26 11.25 -10.18
C TYR A 139 -9.01 10.55 -10.72
N VAL A 140 -8.46 11.01 -11.84
CA VAL A 140 -7.22 10.45 -12.42
C VAL A 140 -6.06 10.57 -11.43
N LEU A 141 -5.89 11.73 -10.79
CA LEU A 141 -4.83 11.93 -9.80
C LEU A 141 -4.97 10.99 -8.59
N MET A 142 -6.20 10.71 -8.15
CA MET A 142 -6.46 9.74 -7.08
C MET A 142 -6.14 8.30 -7.47
N CYS A 143 -6.25 7.93 -8.74
CA CYS A 143 -5.92 6.59 -9.20
C CYS A 143 -4.40 6.36 -9.29
N ILE A 144 -3.57 7.41 -9.33
CA ILE A 144 -2.11 7.27 -9.50
C ILE A 144 -1.47 6.38 -8.42
N PRO A 145 -1.68 6.60 -7.10
CA PRO A 145 -1.09 5.75 -6.07
C PRO A 145 -1.48 4.28 -6.21
N GLN A 146 -2.74 4.00 -6.57
CA GLN A 146 -3.22 2.63 -6.78
C GLN A 146 -2.58 1.96 -8.00
N LEU A 147 -2.35 2.72 -9.08
CA LEU A 147 -1.66 2.21 -10.25
C LEU A 147 -0.19 1.91 -9.96
N ILE A 148 0.47 2.74 -9.16
CA ILE A 148 1.86 2.51 -8.70
C ILE A 148 1.92 1.24 -7.86
N GLN A 149 1.09 1.13 -6.81
CA GLN A 149 1.04 -0.05 -5.94
C GLN A 149 0.73 -1.34 -6.74
N LYS A 150 -0.19 -1.27 -7.70
CA LYS A 150 -0.51 -2.41 -8.56
C LYS A 150 0.67 -2.81 -9.44
N ALA A 151 1.40 -1.84 -9.99
CA ALA A 151 2.59 -2.10 -10.79
C ALA A 151 3.72 -2.73 -9.96
N GLU A 152 3.95 -2.21 -8.75
CA GLU A 152 4.92 -2.75 -7.79
C GLU A 152 4.57 -4.18 -7.39
N PHE A 153 3.31 -4.43 -7.03
CA PHE A 153 2.83 -5.77 -6.69
C PHE A 153 2.95 -6.75 -7.86
N GLN A 154 2.67 -6.31 -9.09
CA GLN A 154 2.88 -7.13 -10.28
C GLN A 154 4.36 -7.41 -10.53
N ALA A 155 5.26 -6.46 -10.27
CA ALA A 155 6.70 -6.71 -10.37
C ALA A 155 7.13 -7.80 -9.37
N ILE A 156 6.65 -7.72 -8.12
CA ILE A 156 6.90 -8.74 -7.09
C ILE A 156 6.38 -10.12 -7.52
N GLN A 157 5.16 -10.22 -8.05
CA GLN A 157 4.58 -11.51 -8.48
C GLN A 157 5.34 -12.17 -9.64
N ASN A 158 6.07 -11.39 -10.42
CA ASN A 158 6.82 -11.89 -11.58
C ASN A 158 8.29 -12.20 -11.24
N GLU A 159 8.76 -11.89 -10.04
CA GLU A 159 10.11 -12.27 -9.60
C GLU A 159 10.17 -13.80 -9.39
N PRO A 160 11.21 -14.48 -9.92
CA PRO A 160 11.37 -15.91 -9.70
C PRO A 160 11.62 -16.21 -8.21
N GLU A 161 11.13 -17.34 -7.73
CA GLU A 161 11.46 -17.81 -6.38
C GLU A 161 12.99 -17.96 -6.24
N PRO A 162 13.60 -17.40 -5.19
CA PRO A 162 15.04 -17.48 -5.02
C PRO A 162 15.45 -18.93 -4.78
N LYS A 163 16.64 -19.27 -5.26
CA LYS A 163 17.31 -20.55 -5.01
C LYS A 163 18.63 -20.23 -4.36
N ALA A 164 18.94 -20.87 -3.25
CA ALA A 164 20.21 -20.69 -2.58
C ALA A 164 20.84 -22.02 -2.17
N GLU A 165 22.16 -21.99 -2.13
CA GLU A 165 23.01 -23.02 -1.58
C GLU A 165 23.77 -22.43 -0.39
N LEU A 166 23.96 -23.26 0.63
CA LEU A 166 24.82 -22.95 1.76
C LEU A 166 26.06 -23.82 1.66
N THR A 167 27.23 -23.19 1.69
CA THR A 167 28.52 -23.88 1.78
C THR A 167 29.02 -23.78 3.21
N VAL A 168 29.22 -24.89 3.89
CA VAL A 168 29.81 -24.94 5.24
C VAL A 168 31.05 -25.83 5.18
N ASN A 169 32.23 -25.27 5.46
CA ASN A 169 33.51 -25.99 5.42
C ASN A 169 33.69 -26.87 4.16
N GLU A 170 33.48 -26.28 2.97
CA GLU A 170 33.56 -26.93 1.64
C GLU A 170 32.40 -27.88 1.28
N GLU A 171 31.49 -28.19 2.21
CA GLU A 171 30.26 -28.92 1.90
C GLU A 171 29.17 -27.95 1.42
N THR A 172 28.82 -28.00 0.13
CA THR A 172 27.74 -27.21 -0.45
C THR A 172 26.44 -28.02 -0.53
N SER A 173 25.34 -27.43 -0.06
CA SER A 173 24.02 -28.05 -0.15
C SER A 173 22.90 -27.05 -0.41
N PRO A 174 21.88 -27.39 -1.23
CA PRO A 174 20.70 -26.55 -1.38
C PRO A 174 19.92 -26.45 -0.06
N ILE A 175 19.48 -25.24 0.28
CA ILE A 175 18.72 -24.98 1.50
C ILE A 175 17.26 -24.63 1.18
N ARG A 176 16.36 -24.95 2.12
CA ARG A 176 14.96 -24.54 2.02
C ARG A 176 14.85 -23.06 2.36
N LEU A 177 14.12 -22.35 1.52
CA LEU A 177 13.91 -20.92 1.63
C LEU A 177 12.42 -20.63 1.80
N SER A 178 12.12 -19.59 2.57
CA SER A 178 10.81 -18.95 2.60
C SER A 178 10.98 -17.48 2.30
N THR A 179 10.11 -16.92 1.45
CA THR A 179 10.20 -15.52 1.02
C THR A 179 9.01 -14.70 1.48
N CYS A 180 9.28 -13.45 1.76
CA CYS A 180 8.26 -12.42 1.92
C CYS A 180 8.84 -11.07 1.48
N TRP A 181 7.97 -10.07 1.28
CA TRP A 181 8.36 -8.72 0.90
C TRP A 181 7.85 -7.74 1.93
N ASP A 182 8.70 -6.81 2.34
CA ASP A 182 8.36 -5.79 3.32
C ASP A 182 9.18 -4.52 3.05
N SER A 183 8.53 -3.53 2.43
CA SER A 183 9.15 -2.28 2.00
C SER A 183 9.34 -1.27 3.13
N ASP A 184 8.63 -1.43 4.24
CA ASP A 184 8.42 -0.35 5.23
C ASP A 184 8.84 -0.76 6.66
N ASP A 185 9.59 -1.87 6.80
CA ASP A 185 9.83 -2.55 8.08
C ASP A 185 8.54 -2.77 8.90
N SER A 186 7.44 -2.93 8.17
CA SER A 186 6.15 -3.26 8.73
C SER A 186 6.22 -4.70 9.25
N SER A 187 5.48 -5.03 10.30
CA SER A 187 5.49 -6.39 10.86
C SER A 187 4.87 -7.46 9.93
N GLY A 188 4.73 -7.17 8.62
CA GLY A 188 4.22 -8.09 7.59
C GLY A 188 5.15 -9.25 7.26
N CYS A 189 6.44 -9.12 7.55
CA CYS A 189 7.45 -10.15 7.38
C CYS A 189 8.07 -10.55 8.73
N PRO A 190 7.48 -11.50 9.48
CA PRO A 190 8.06 -11.95 10.73
C PRO A 190 9.39 -12.66 10.48
N ILE A 191 10.47 -12.14 11.08
CA ILE A 191 11.78 -12.77 11.08
C ILE A 191 11.81 -13.78 12.22
N ASP A 192 12.00 -15.06 11.90
CA ASP A 192 12.20 -16.10 12.90
C ASP A 192 13.61 -15.99 13.51
N ARG A 193 13.67 -15.51 14.75
CA ARG A 193 14.91 -15.31 15.52
C ARG A 193 15.10 -16.38 16.57
N GLU A 194 14.35 -17.48 16.55
CA GLU A 194 14.37 -18.49 17.62
C GLU A 194 15.05 -19.79 17.14
N PRO A 195 16.39 -19.87 17.21
CA PRO A 195 17.11 -21.13 17.04
C PRO A 195 16.76 -22.09 18.18
N TYR A 196 16.87 -23.39 17.91
CA TYR A 196 16.54 -24.44 18.88
C TYR A 196 17.52 -25.61 18.78
N LEU A 197 17.67 -26.36 19.88
CA LEU A 197 18.55 -27.53 19.91
C LEU A 197 18.11 -28.59 18.91
N LEU A 198 19.06 -29.14 18.16
CA LEU A 198 18.79 -30.07 17.08
C LEU A 198 18.33 -31.41 17.68
N PRO A 199 17.12 -31.88 17.37
CA PRO A 199 16.63 -33.15 17.91
C PRO A 199 17.45 -34.35 17.42
N THR A 200 17.26 -35.49 18.09
CA THR A 200 17.84 -36.77 17.64
C THR A 200 17.11 -37.33 16.41
N ASP A 201 15.82 -37.04 16.30
CA ASP A 201 15.00 -37.44 15.16
C ASP A 201 15.15 -36.41 14.02
N ASP A 202 14.97 -36.89 12.77
CA ASP A 202 15.01 -36.04 11.58
C ASP A 202 13.88 -34.99 11.62
N VAL A 203 14.27 -33.72 11.60
CA VAL A 203 13.36 -32.56 11.58
C VAL A 203 13.20 -31.93 10.20
N GLY A 204 13.73 -32.57 9.15
CA GLY A 204 13.55 -32.13 7.76
C GLY A 204 14.29 -30.84 7.41
N VAL A 205 15.34 -30.50 8.17
CA VAL A 205 16.30 -29.42 7.86
C VAL A 205 17.60 -30.02 7.33
N ARG A 206 18.35 -29.27 6.51
CA ARG A 206 19.67 -29.72 6.07
C ARG A 206 20.65 -29.62 7.23
N GLU A 207 21.34 -30.71 7.55
CA GLU A 207 22.34 -30.76 8.62
C GLU A 207 23.75 -30.78 8.03
N PHE A 208 24.67 -30.05 8.66
CA PHE A 208 26.10 -30.01 8.32
C PHE A 208 26.92 -30.51 9.51
N GLN A 209 27.97 -31.28 9.24
CA GLN A 209 28.94 -31.70 10.26
C GLN A 209 30.02 -30.63 10.40
N VAL A 210 30.24 -30.16 11.62
CA VAL A 210 31.18 -29.08 11.92
C VAL A 210 32.09 -29.50 13.05
N ASP A 211 33.38 -29.60 12.76
CA ASP A 211 34.43 -29.83 13.76
C ASP A 211 35.19 -28.52 14.02
N GLY A 212 34.76 -27.77 15.03
CA GLY A 212 35.39 -26.51 15.44
C GLY A 212 34.76 -25.26 14.83
N GLU A 213 35.57 -24.20 14.67
CA GLU A 213 35.17 -22.98 13.97
C GLU A 213 34.87 -23.30 12.49
N ALA A 214 33.73 -22.85 11.98
CA ALA A 214 33.31 -23.11 10.60
C ALA A 214 32.89 -21.85 9.88
N PHE A 215 33.33 -21.71 8.64
CA PHE A 215 32.86 -20.64 7.77
C PHE A 215 31.68 -21.13 6.93
N ALA A 216 30.60 -20.36 6.95
CA ALA A 216 29.40 -20.61 6.19
C ALA A 216 29.18 -19.47 5.19
N GLU A 217 28.90 -19.82 3.93
CA GLU A 217 28.65 -18.88 2.84
C GLU A 217 27.30 -19.16 2.18
N LEU A 218 26.46 -18.13 2.09
CA LEU A 218 25.16 -18.20 1.42
C LEU A 218 25.27 -17.69 -0.01
N ASN A 219 24.96 -18.55 -0.98
CA ASN A 219 25.04 -18.23 -2.40
C ASN A 219 23.66 -18.36 -3.06
N PHE A 220 23.15 -17.26 -3.61
CA PHE A 220 21.94 -17.26 -4.42
C PHE A 220 22.26 -17.60 -5.88
N LEU A 221 21.57 -18.61 -6.43
CA LEU A 221 21.89 -19.18 -7.75
C LEU A 221 21.21 -18.47 -8.93
N ASN A 222 20.13 -17.74 -8.67
CA ASN A 222 19.27 -17.16 -9.70
C ASN A 222 19.08 -15.65 -9.53
N THR A 223 19.95 -15.00 -8.75
CA THR A 223 19.95 -13.56 -8.56
C THR A 223 21.36 -13.06 -8.23
N ASP A 224 21.75 -11.94 -8.83
CA ASP A 224 23.01 -11.24 -8.54
C ASP A 224 22.80 -10.05 -7.56
N ARG A 225 21.63 -9.99 -6.91
CA ARG A 225 21.28 -8.89 -6.00
C ARG A 225 22.17 -8.91 -4.75
N SER A 226 22.54 -7.72 -4.27
CA SER A 226 23.18 -7.58 -2.98
C SER A 226 22.18 -7.80 -1.86
N PHE A 227 22.62 -8.42 -0.77
CA PHE A 227 21.81 -8.66 0.42
C PHE A 227 22.60 -8.37 1.69
N THR A 228 21.88 -8.10 2.77
CA THR A 228 22.40 -8.12 4.13
C THR A 228 21.94 -9.40 4.81
N LEU A 229 22.76 -9.94 5.71
CA LEU A 229 22.51 -11.22 6.35
C LEU A 229 22.32 -11.03 7.86
N GLU A 230 21.29 -11.65 8.41
CA GLU A 230 21.07 -11.77 9.85
C GLU A 230 20.99 -13.24 10.20
N VAL A 231 21.89 -13.74 11.05
CA VAL A 231 21.92 -15.14 11.47
C VAL A 231 21.86 -15.23 12.98
N TYR A 232 21.01 -16.11 13.50
CA TYR A 232 20.78 -16.30 14.93
C TYR A 232 21.10 -17.73 15.34
N TYR A 233 21.78 -17.85 16.49
CA TYR A 233 22.17 -19.10 17.11
C TYR A 233 21.97 -19.03 18.63
N LEU A 234 21.92 -20.20 19.25
CA LEU A 234 21.69 -20.40 20.68
C LEU A 234 23.03 -20.57 21.41
N THR A 235 23.21 -19.80 22.49
CA THR A 235 24.28 -19.90 23.47
C THR A 235 23.74 -20.34 24.83
N ASP A 236 24.61 -20.52 25.82
CA ASP A 236 24.17 -20.78 27.21
C ASP A 236 23.39 -19.61 27.83
N GLN A 237 23.57 -18.40 27.30
CA GLN A 237 22.95 -17.17 27.82
C GLN A 237 21.65 -16.79 27.10
N GLY A 238 21.35 -17.43 25.97
CA GLY A 238 20.15 -17.17 25.19
C GLY A 238 20.42 -17.19 23.69
N VAL A 239 19.61 -16.46 22.93
CA VAL A 239 19.81 -16.29 21.48
C VAL A 239 20.76 -15.13 21.23
N GLU A 240 21.73 -15.34 20.36
CA GLU A 240 22.67 -14.33 19.89
C GLU A 240 22.66 -14.21 18.36
N GLN A 241 23.02 -13.03 17.86
CA GLN A 241 23.19 -12.77 16.43
C GLN A 241 24.67 -12.94 16.06
N ILE A 242 24.95 -13.65 14.97
CA ILE A 242 26.29 -13.81 14.42
C ILE A 242 26.65 -12.57 13.62
N ASN A 243 27.90 -12.11 13.78
CA ASN A 243 28.45 -11.07 12.92
C ASN A 243 28.67 -11.63 11.51
N THR A 244 28.02 -11.02 10.52
CA THR A 244 28.09 -11.42 9.12
C THR A 244 29.02 -10.50 8.34
N ASP A 245 29.81 -11.06 7.42
CA ASP A 245 30.62 -10.29 6.46
C ASP A 245 30.15 -10.62 5.05
N GLN A 246 29.56 -9.63 4.37
CA GLN A 246 28.97 -9.77 3.03
C GLN A 246 27.96 -10.94 2.94
N ASN A 247 28.35 -12.03 2.28
CA ASN A 247 27.56 -13.22 2.03
C ASN A 247 27.87 -14.38 3.00
N GLY A 248 28.84 -14.19 3.90
CA GLY A 248 29.33 -15.22 4.80
C GLY A 248 29.25 -14.85 6.27
N PHE A 249 29.42 -15.87 7.10
CA PHE A 249 29.48 -15.74 8.55
C PHE A 249 30.27 -16.89 9.14
N THR A 250 30.89 -16.63 10.30
CA THR A 250 31.68 -17.64 11.00
C THR A 250 30.90 -18.17 12.20
N LEU A 251 30.71 -19.49 12.22
CA LEU A 251 30.17 -20.20 13.36
C LEU A 251 31.26 -20.32 14.44
N PRO A 252 30.99 -19.93 15.70
CA PRO A 252 31.97 -20.01 16.76
C PRO A 252 32.32 -21.46 17.10
N ASP A 253 33.55 -21.66 17.57
CA ASP A 253 33.99 -22.96 18.10
C ASP A 253 33.12 -23.38 19.30
N GLY A 254 32.86 -24.69 19.43
CA GLY A 254 32.04 -25.25 20.49
C GLY A 254 30.54 -24.95 20.40
N ILE A 255 30.03 -24.49 19.25
CA ILE A 255 28.60 -24.26 19.02
C ILE A 255 27.78 -25.53 19.31
N LYS A 256 26.69 -25.45 20.07
CA LYS A 256 25.86 -26.64 20.38
C LYS A 256 25.22 -27.25 19.13
N GLU A 257 24.89 -28.54 19.17
CA GLU A 257 24.02 -29.14 18.15
C GLU A 257 22.67 -28.42 18.10
N GLN A 258 22.42 -27.67 17.02
CA GLN A 258 21.28 -26.78 16.93
C GLN A 258 20.83 -26.50 15.50
N VAL A 259 19.60 -26.01 15.38
CA VAL A 259 19.07 -25.38 14.17
C VAL A 259 19.34 -23.90 14.23
N ILE A 260 20.08 -23.42 13.23
CA ILE A 260 20.41 -22.03 13.00
C ILE A 260 19.33 -21.41 12.10
N LYS A 261 18.95 -20.18 12.42
CA LYS A 261 17.95 -19.41 11.68
C LYS A 261 18.63 -18.21 11.04
N GLY A 262 18.41 -18.01 9.75
CA GLY A 262 18.97 -16.89 9.01
C GLY A 262 17.92 -16.17 8.18
N THR A 263 18.14 -14.88 7.95
CA THR A 263 17.37 -14.08 7.00
C THR A 263 18.31 -13.22 6.16
N ALA A 264 18.20 -13.33 4.85
CA ALA A 264 18.85 -12.45 3.89
C ALA A 264 17.85 -11.39 3.43
N THR A 265 18.19 -10.10 3.58
CA THR A 265 17.37 -8.98 3.12
C THR A 265 17.98 -8.39 1.85
N MET A 266 17.25 -8.52 0.74
CA MET A 266 17.64 -8.04 -0.58
C MET A 266 17.39 -6.55 -0.74
N ASP A 267 18.05 -5.93 -1.72
CA ASP A 267 17.89 -4.51 -2.09
C ASP A 267 16.46 -4.11 -2.47
N ASN A 268 15.66 -5.03 -3.02
CA ASN A 268 14.25 -4.85 -3.38
C ASN A 268 13.28 -5.13 -2.22
N SER A 269 13.79 -5.17 -0.98
CA SER A 269 13.00 -5.42 0.23
C SER A 269 12.40 -6.82 0.31
N GLN A 270 12.88 -7.77 -0.50
CA GLN A 270 12.60 -9.19 -0.33
C GLN A 270 13.40 -9.72 0.86
N LYS A 271 12.71 -10.30 1.84
CA LYS A 271 13.30 -11.03 2.96
C LYS A 271 13.24 -12.52 2.64
N VAL A 272 14.39 -13.18 2.66
CA VAL A 272 14.54 -14.62 2.40
C VAL A 272 15.02 -15.29 3.68
N SER A 273 14.14 -16.02 4.35
CA SER A 273 14.49 -16.78 5.54
C SER A 273 14.92 -18.19 5.18
N PHE A 274 15.92 -18.69 5.90
CA PHE A 274 16.50 -20.01 5.71
C PHE A 274 16.88 -20.64 7.05
N THR A 275 16.95 -21.96 7.08
CA THR A 275 17.26 -22.71 8.30
C THR A 275 18.12 -23.92 7.98
N PHE A 276 19.11 -24.19 8.82
CA PHE A 276 19.97 -25.37 8.68
C PHE A 276 20.41 -25.86 10.07
N GLY A 277 20.73 -27.15 10.17
CA GLY A 277 21.23 -27.79 11.39
C GLY A 277 22.75 -27.89 11.38
N ILE A 278 23.35 -27.80 12.56
CA ILE A 278 24.76 -28.10 12.79
C ILE A 278 24.87 -29.28 13.76
N ARG A 279 25.70 -30.25 13.39
CA ARG A 279 26.11 -31.41 14.20
C ARG A 279 27.61 -31.28 14.46
N ASN A 280 28.04 -31.41 15.71
CA ASN A 280 29.47 -31.35 16.07
C ASN A 280 29.87 -32.38 17.13
N GLY A 281 28.98 -33.32 17.48
CA GLY A 281 29.22 -34.33 18.50
C GLY A 281 29.24 -33.79 19.94
N ASN A 282 29.04 -32.49 20.15
CA ASN A 282 28.91 -31.84 21.45
C ASN A 282 27.42 -31.59 21.75
N ARG A 283 26.78 -32.57 22.37
CA ARG A 283 25.42 -32.44 22.93
C ARG A 283 25.42 -31.81 24.31
#